data_AF-A0ABD6IP43-F1
#
_entry.id   AF-A0ABD6IP43-F1
#
_cell.length_a   1.000
_cell.length_b   1.000
_cell.length_c   1.000
_cell.angle_alpha   90.00
_cell.angle_beta   90.00
_cell.angle_gamma   90.00
#
_symmetry.space_group_name_H-M   'P 1'
#
loop_
_entity.id
_entity.type
_entity.pdbx_description
1 polymer ?
#
loop_
_entity_poly.entity_id
_entity_poly.type
_entity_poly.pdbx_seq_one_letter_code
_entity_poly.pdbx_strand_id
1 'polypeptide(L)'
;MKSCIEVRPGPARTAPKPLVPVTACTGDKGYASTRHSYCLEATADYTLYGKDAGTGAEVEIGKSTMHIAQHASLDPRGASWKEQVEATVVQGTPTIGEMIFDFDASCSGQCTLANRRMRSNIGIGETKTAAFTFQTTVGSNAQTEIVPSYHLSAYSTEENDPSGHHEIDNRWNNPNTLRCDQAVSKDANTGCIVMGNMADVKISIAKYGAAAITYQWAQNTLIGGNFGTPGHTLIRFRDDDGKIRDRNRYQSCEAAPNPFKPFLVTAEKDSCDEFPFAATAQGGTNGNLCSEIQPWFNSATGQWEVKLLRYPGPMVNCVRSHVPISQNTGAGSEYGNAVLSERILDGENFTVTITD
;
A
#
# COMPACT_ATOMS: atom_id res chain seq x y z
N MET A 1 -27.26 -32.85 5.07
CA MET A 1 -27.48 -31.79 6.08
C MET A 1 -26.34 -30.80 5.96
N LYS A 2 -26.65 -29.50 5.77
CA LYS A 2 -25.66 -28.41 5.65
C LYS A 2 -25.01 -28.17 7.02
N SER A 3 -23.68 -28.13 7.11
CA SER A 3 -22.98 -27.67 8.31
C SER A 3 -22.69 -26.17 8.21
N CYS A 4 -23.02 -25.44 9.27
CA CYS A 4 -22.71 -24.03 9.46
C CYS A 4 -21.37 -23.92 10.22
N ILE A 5 -20.50 -22.99 9.79
CA ILE A 5 -19.27 -22.62 10.48
C ILE A 5 -19.59 -21.42 11.39
N GLU A 6 -19.24 -21.53 12.67
CA GLU A 6 -19.35 -20.44 13.66
C GLU A 6 -17.95 -19.92 14.00
N VAL A 7 -17.71 -18.62 13.79
CA VAL A 7 -16.45 -17.93 14.14
C VAL A 7 -16.60 -17.35 15.55
N ARG A 8 -15.65 -17.63 16.46
CA ARG A 8 -15.58 -16.98 17.78
C ARG A 8 -14.21 -16.35 18.02
N PRO A 9 -14.13 -15.09 18.47
CA PRO A 9 -12.87 -14.46 18.86
C PRO A 9 -12.31 -15.09 20.15
N GLY A 10 -11.02 -15.42 20.16
CA GLY A 10 -10.30 -15.80 21.38
C GLY A 10 -9.96 -14.58 22.25
N PRO A 11 -9.79 -14.74 23.58
CA PRO A 11 -9.49 -13.64 24.48
C PRO A 11 -8.02 -13.18 24.37
N ALA A 12 -7.81 -11.87 24.32
CA ALA A 12 -6.49 -11.26 24.23
C ALA A 12 -5.67 -11.41 25.53
N ARG A 13 -4.38 -11.77 25.41
CA ARG A 13 -3.37 -11.58 26.46
C ARG A 13 -2.15 -10.88 25.86
N THR A 14 -1.63 -9.91 26.61
CA THR A 14 -0.59 -8.96 26.23
C THR A 14 0.80 -9.59 26.16
N ALA A 15 1.39 -9.58 24.96
CA ALA A 15 2.80 -9.83 24.67
C ALA A 15 3.60 -8.51 24.52
N PRO A 16 4.95 -8.55 24.56
CA PRO A 16 5.79 -7.36 24.40
C PRO A 16 5.51 -6.62 23.09
N LYS A 17 5.62 -5.30 23.11
CA LYS A 17 5.20 -4.39 22.03
C LYS A 17 5.88 -4.75 20.68
N PRO A 18 5.13 -5.21 19.66
CA PRO A 18 5.68 -5.47 18.34
C PRO A 18 6.05 -4.17 17.65
N LEU A 19 7.11 -4.19 16.85
CA LEU A 19 7.28 -3.23 15.76
C LEU A 19 6.18 -3.57 14.74
N VAL A 20 5.17 -2.68 14.65
CA VAL A 20 3.91 -2.82 13.90
C VAL A 20 2.91 -3.79 14.55
N PRO A 21 1.77 -3.30 15.08
CA PRO A 21 0.78 -4.19 15.68
C PRO A 21 0.13 -5.10 14.62
N VAL A 22 -0.17 -6.34 15.03
CA VAL A 22 -0.89 -7.43 14.31
C VAL A 22 -2.25 -7.00 13.71
N THR A 23 -2.69 -5.75 13.93
CA THR A 23 -3.89 -5.15 13.35
C THR A 23 -3.85 -4.96 11.83
N ALA A 24 -2.77 -5.33 11.14
CA ALA A 24 -2.69 -5.28 9.68
C ALA A 24 -3.46 -6.41 8.96
N CYS A 25 -3.77 -7.53 9.64
CA CYS A 25 -4.43 -8.69 9.02
C CYS A 25 -5.95 -8.71 9.13
N THR A 26 -6.59 -7.55 9.08
CA THR A 26 -8.06 -7.44 9.08
C THR A 26 -8.69 -7.71 7.71
N GLY A 27 -8.07 -8.56 6.89
CA GLY A 27 -8.57 -8.92 5.55
C GLY A 27 -9.38 -10.22 5.57
N ASP A 28 -10.22 -10.41 4.56
CA ASP A 28 -10.93 -11.67 4.35
C ASP A 28 -9.92 -12.80 4.08
N LYS A 29 -10.04 -13.93 4.80
CA LYS A 29 -9.28 -15.19 4.57
C LYS A 29 -7.81 -15.19 5.01
N GLY A 30 -7.46 -14.45 6.06
CA GLY A 30 -6.11 -14.53 6.65
C GLY A 30 -5.02 -13.88 5.80
N TYR A 31 -5.38 -12.94 4.92
CA TYR A 31 -4.42 -12.15 4.16
C TYR A 31 -4.94 -10.72 3.97
N ALA A 32 -4.05 -9.74 4.06
CA ALA A 32 -4.35 -8.35 3.74
C ALA A 32 -3.12 -7.65 3.17
N SER A 33 -3.35 -6.62 2.35
CA SER A 33 -2.28 -5.77 1.84
C SER A 33 -2.73 -4.34 1.68
N THR A 34 -1.77 -3.43 1.83
CA THR A 34 -1.81 -2.08 1.28
C THR A 34 -0.72 -1.96 0.22
N ARG A 35 -0.60 -0.81 -0.43
CA ARG A 35 0.49 -0.55 -1.37
C ARG A 35 1.89 -0.66 -0.75
N HIS A 36 2.02 -0.49 0.57
CA HIS A 36 3.30 -0.46 1.28
C HIS A 36 3.44 -1.55 2.34
N SER A 37 2.49 -2.47 2.44
CA SER A 37 2.56 -3.55 3.41
C SER A 37 1.73 -4.76 2.98
N TYR A 38 2.11 -5.93 3.44
CA TYR A 38 1.28 -7.12 3.35
C TYR A 38 1.38 -7.91 4.64
N CYS A 39 0.38 -8.74 4.90
CA CYS A 39 0.42 -9.69 5.98
C CYS A 39 -0.40 -10.94 5.65
N LEU A 40 -0.01 -12.05 6.27
CA LEU A 40 -0.63 -13.36 6.12
C LEU A 40 -0.73 -14.03 7.49
N GLU A 41 -1.87 -14.62 7.79
CA GLU A 41 -2.12 -15.45 8.96
C GLU A 41 -2.66 -16.81 8.51
N ALA A 42 -2.10 -17.87 9.07
CA ALA A 42 -2.51 -19.23 8.77
C ALA A 42 -2.40 -20.11 10.02
N THR A 43 -3.17 -21.19 10.05
CA THR A 43 -3.01 -22.28 11.02
C THR A 43 -2.64 -23.56 10.31
N ALA A 44 -1.76 -24.35 10.92
CA ALA A 44 -1.41 -25.68 10.45
C ALA A 44 -1.61 -26.69 11.59
N ASP A 45 -2.42 -27.72 11.31
CA ASP A 45 -2.67 -28.80 12.25
C ASP A 45 -1.69 -29.95 12.00
N TYR A 46 -1.11 -30.47 13.07
CA TYR A 46 -0.21 -31.61 13.08
C TYR A 46 -0.79 -32.73 13.93
N THR A 47 -0.62 -33.97 13.48
CA THR A 47 -1.06 -35.17 14.20
C THR A 47 0.13 -36.09 14.38
N LEU A 48 0.44 -36.41 15.64
CA LEU A 48 1.47 -37.37 16.00
C LEU A 48 0.87 -38.78 16.00
N TYR A 49 1.53 -39.69 15.31
CA TYR A 49 1.17 -41.10 15.26
C TYR A 49 2.17 -41.95 16.05
N GLY A 50 1.65 -42.99 16.69
CA GLY A 50 2.43 -44.05 17.33
C GLY A 50 1.95 -45.41 16.86
N LYS A 51 2.56 -46.49 17.39
CA LYS A 51 2.08 -47.86 17.14
C LYS A 51 1.30 -48.37 18.35
N ASP A 52 0.15 -48.97 18.09
CA ASP A 52 -0.65 -49.68 19.08
C ASP A 52 0.10 -50.91 19.59
N ALA A 53 0.18 -51.07 20.91
CA ALA A 53 0.99 -52.09 21.54
C ALA A 53 0.48 -53.53 21.31
N GLY A 54 -0.80 -53.71 20.98
CA GLY A 54 -1.43 -55.03 20.80
C GLY A 54 -1.46 -55.49 19.34
N THR A 55 -1.59 -54.55 18.41
CA THR A 55 -1.80 -54.83 16.98
C THR A 55 -0.63 -54.39 16.10
N GLY A 56 0.26 -53.54 16.61
CA GLY A 56 1.29 -52.87 15.82
C GLY A 56 0.73 -51.86 14.81
N ALA A 57 -0.58 -51.62 14.82
CA ALA A 57 -1.23 -50.68 13.92
C ALA A 57 -0.89 -49.24 14.29
N GLU A 58 -0.88 -48.36 13.29
CA GLU A 58 -0.69 -46.93 13.52
C GLU A 58 -1.93 -46.32 14.18
N VAL A 59 -1.71 -45.53 15.23
CA VAL A 59 -2.76 -44.85 15.99
C VAL A 59 -2.35 -43.42 16.29
N GLU A 60 -3.31 -42.52 16.23
CA GLU A 60 -3.12 -41.14 16.67
C GLU A 60 -2.84 -41.10 18.18
N ILE A 61 -1.74 -40.47 18.57
CA ILE A 61 -1.33 -40.33 19.98
C ILE A 61 -1.19 -38.87 20.41
N GLY A 62 -1.24 -37.92 19.48
CA GLY A 62 -1.22 -36.50 19.80
C GLY A 62 -1.65 -35.60 18.65
N LYS A 63 -2.02 -34.37 19.01
CA LYS A 63 -2.39 -33.32 18.06
C LYS A 63 -1.82 -31.99 18.51
N SER A 64 -1.45 -31.16 17.54
CA SER A 64 -0.95 -29.81 17.76
C SER A 64 -1.52 -28.88 16.68
N THR A 65 -1.75 -27.62 17.03
CA THR A 65 -2.04 -26.58 16.05
C THR A 65 -1.02 -25.47 16.17
N MET A 66 -0.41 -25.14 15.04
CA MET A 66 0.49 -24.02 14.89
C MET A 66 -0.23 -22.84 14.25
N HIS A 67 -0.04 -21.65 14.80
CA HIS A 67 -0.41 -20.38 14.18
C HIS A 67 0.84 -19.71 13.61
N ILE A 68 0.75 -19.25 12.37
CA ILE A 68 1.83 -18.61 11.63
C ILE A 68 1.33 -17.25 11.18
N ALA A 69 2.03 -16.19 11.58
CA ALA A 69 1.78 -14.83 11.13
C ALA A 69 3.00 -14.29 10.38
N GLN A 70 2.78 -13.66 9.25
CA GLN A 70 3.80 -13.02 8.42
C GLN A 70 3.38 -11.58 8.20
N HIS A 71 4.31 -10.65 8.32
CA HIS A 71 4.05 -9.25 8.02
C HIS A 71 5.29 -8.57 7.44
N ALA A 72 5.07 -7.70 6.47
CA ALA A 72 6.12 -6.90 5.88
C ALA A 72 5.66 -5.46 5.67
N SER A 73 6.61 -4.53 5.81
CA SER A 73 6.47 -3.16 5.36
C SER A 73 7.53 -2.91 4.30
N LEU A 74 7.09 -2.47 3.13
CA LEU A 74 7.95 -2.12 2.02
C LEU A 74 8.38 -0.67 2.15
N ASP A 75 9.64 -0.39 1.83
CA ASP A 75 10.13 0.97 1.73
C ASP A 75 10.00 1.44 0.27
N PRO A 76 9.12 2.42 -0.03
CA PRO A 76 9.00 2.95 -1.37
C PRO A 76 10.24 3.72 -1.81
N ARG A 77 11.25 3.90 -0.95
CA ARG A 77 12.54 4.55 -1.25
C ARG A 77 13.74 3.68 -0.89
N GLY A 78 13.53 2.39 -0.60
CA GLY A 78 14.56 1.45 -0.21
C GLY A 78 14.64 0.22 -1.11
N ALA A 79 15.86 -0.24 -1.40
CA ALA A 79 16.11 -1.46 -2.18
C ALA A 79 15.91 -2.76 -1.38
N SER A 80 15.39 -2.68 -0.16
CA SER A 80 15.20 -3.83 0.73
C SER A 80 13.98 -3.65 1.60
N TRP A 81 13.35 -4.76 1.96
CA TRP A 81 12.31 -4.79 2.98
C TRP A 81 12.53 -5.95 3.94
N LYS A 82 11.93 -5.84 5.11
CA LYS A 82 11.93 -6.90 6.11
C LYS A 82 10.54 -7.49 6.20
N GLU A 83 10.50 -8.81 6.17
CA GLU A 83 9.33 -9.57 6.55
C GLU A 83 9.61 -10.26 7.87
N GLN A 84 8.71 -10.10 8.82
CA GLN A 84 8.77 -10.78 10.10
C GLN A 84 7.77 -11.94 10.08
N VAL A 85 8.23 -13.09 10.55
CA VAL A 85 7.48 -14.33 10.65
C VAL A 85 7.43 -14.73 12.12
N GLU A 86 6.23 -15.03 12.60
CA GLU A 86 5.95 -15.49 13.96
C GLU A 86 5.26 -16.84 13.89
N ALA A 87 5.81 -17.82 14.60
CA ALA A 87 5.24 -19.16 14.71
C ALA A 87 4.92 -19.44 16.19
N THR A 88 3.67 -19.84 16.45
CA THR A 88 3.17 -20.13 17.80
C THR A 88 2.49 -21.48 17.82
N VAL A 89 2.85 -22.36 18.77
CA VAL A 89 2.06 -23.58 19.00
C VAL A 89 0.91 -23.22 19.93
N VAL A 90 -0.28 -22.98 19.37
CA VAL A 90 -1.41 -22.39 20.12
C VAL A 90 -2.16 -23.41 20.97
N GLN A 91 -2.16 -24.68 20.57
CA GLN A 91 -2.74 -25.78 21.32
C GLN A 91 -2.01 -27.08 20.98
N GLY A 92 -1.96 -28.00 21.93
CA GLY A 92 -1.44 -29.35 21.69
C GLY A 92 -1.76 -30.31 22.83
N THR A 93 -1.73 -31.60 22.55
CA THR A 93 -1.80 -32.65 23.57
C THR A 93 -0.46 -32.76 24.30
N PRO A 94 -0.44 -33.24 25.58
CA PRO A 94 0.81 -33.38 26.34
C PRO A 94 1.87 -34.28 25.69
N THR A 95 1.47 -35.13 24.74
CA THR A 95 2.31 -36.08 24.00
C THR A 95 3.13 -35.46 22.87
N ILE A 96 2.88 -34.20 22.49
CA ILE A 96 3.55 -33.54 21.35
C ILE A 96 4.98 -33.09 21.65
N GLY A 97 5.41 -33.03 22.91
CA GLY A 97 6.73 -32.48 23.25
C GLY A 97 6.92 -31.06 22.70
N GLU A 98 8.00 -30.85 21.94
CA GLU A 98 8.22 -29.63 21.15
C GLU A 98 7.92 -29.88 19.67
N MET A 99 7.49 -28.84 18.95
CA MET A 99 7.43 -28.85 17.49
C MET A 99 8.74 -28.30 16.92
N ILE A 100 9.41 -29.08 16.08
CA ILE A 100 10.46 -28.56 15.19
C ILE A 100 9.76 -27.79 14.08
N PHE A 101 10.06 -26.49 13.99
CA PHE A 101 9.58 -25.60 12.96
C PHE A 101 10.75 -25.23 12.04
N ASP A 102 10.59 -25.51 10.75
CA ASP A 102 11.57 -25.22 9.73
C ASP A 102 10.93 -24.44 8.58
N PHE A 103 11.33 -23.19 8.45
CA PHE A 103 10.72 -22.24 7.51
C PHE A 103 11.79 -21.68 6.58
N ASP A 104 11.61 -21.92 5.29
CA ASP A 104 12.46 -21.44 4.22
C ASP A 104 11.70 -20.37 3.38
N ALA A 105 12.37 -19.25 3.14
CA ALA A 105 11.91 -18.16 2.29
C ALA A 105 12.81 -18.03 1.05
N SER A 106 12.18 -17.69 -0.07
CA SER A 106 12.80 -17.42 -1.36
C SER A 106 12.01 -16.36 -2.11
N CYS A 107 12.50 -15.90 -3.25
CA CYS A 107 11.78 -14.95 -4.10
C CYS A 107 12.17 -15.08 -5.57
N SER A 108 11.25 -14.67 -6.44
CA SER A 108 11.46 -14.59 -7.90
C SER A 108 12.08 -13.24 -8.33
N GLY A 109 12.35 -13.09 -9.63
CA GLY A 109 12.80 -11.81 -10.22
C GLY A 109 14.21 -11.41 -9.80
N GLN A 110 14.48 -10.10 -9.78
CA GLN A 110 15.75 -9.54 -9.31
C GLN A 110 15.72 -9.35 -7.79
N CYS A 111 15.55 -10.46 -7.07
CA CYS A 111 15.43 -10.50 -5.62
C CYS A 111 16.42 -11.49 -5.01
N THR A 112 16.96 -11.12 -3.86
CA THR A 112 17.82 -11.95 -3.01
C THR A 112 17.36 -11.83 -1.56
N LEU A 113 17.79 -12.77 -0.72
CA LEU A 113 17.57 -12.71 0.72
C LEU A 113 18.91 -12.80 1.43
N ALA A 114 19.10 -11.96 2.46
CA ALA A 114 20.26 -12.04 3.34
C ALA A 114 20.23 -13.29 4.24
N ASN A 115 19.04 -13.67 4.70
CA ASN A 115 18.79 -14.86 5.48
C ASN A 115 17.55 -15.56 4.91
N ARG A 116 17.64 -16.89 4.72
CA ARG A 116 16.62 -17.66 3.99
C ARG A 116 15.88 -18.66 4.84
N ARG A 117 16.42 -19.07 5.99
CA ARG A 117 15.87 -20.16 6.78
C ARG A 117 15.79 -19.80 8.25
N MET A 118 14.72 -20.24 8.89
CA MET A 118 14.57 -20.28 10.35
C MET A 118 14.27 -21.72 10.74
N ARG A 119 15.10 -22.29 11.63
CA ARG A 119 14.79 -23.56 12.28
C ARG A 119 14.75 -23.35 13.78
N SER A 120 13.70 -23.81 14.46
CA SER A 120 13.53 -23.64 15.91
C SER A 120 12.64 -24.73 16.50
N ASN A 121 12.86 -25.07 17.76
CA ASN A 121 11.91 -25.85 18.53
C ASN A 121 10.92 -24.90 19.22
N ILE A 122 9.64 -25.26 19.21
CA ILE A 122 8.55 -24.46 19.76
C ILE A 122 7.71 -25.34 20.67
N GLY A 123 7.72 -25.02 21.97
CA GLY A 123 6.84 -25.66 22.94
C GLY A 123 5.39 -25.17 22.84
N ILE A 124 4.45 -25.92 23.40
CA ILE A 124 3.04 -25.51 23.48
C ILE A 124 2.92 -24.18 24.25
N GLY A 125 2.25 -23.20 23.65
CA GLY A 125 2.10 -21.86 24.18
C GLY A 125 3.29 -20.93 23.94
N GLU A 126 4.38 -21.41 23.32
CA GLU A 126 5.52 -20.57 22.94
C GLU A 126 5.35 -19.94 21.56
N THR A 127 5.94 -18.76 21.39
CA THR A 127 6.11 -18.07 20.11
C THR A 127 7.59 -17.92 19.79
N LYS A 128 7.98 -18.20 18.55
CA LYS A 128 9.27 -17.83 17.99
C LYS A 128 9.09 -16.85 16.85
N THR A 129 10.06 -15.96 16.68
CA THR A 129 10.04 -14.90 15.68
C THR A 129 11.34 -14.90 14.88
N ALA A 130 11.24 -14.70 13.57
CA ALA A 130 12.37 -14.40 12.71
C ALA A 130 12.05 -13.21 11.79
N ALA A 131 13.09 -12.56 11.29
CA ALA A 131 12.98 -11.51 10.29
C ALA A 131 13.80 -11.90 9.04
N PHE A 132 13.14 -12.01 7.89
CA PHE A 132 13.75 -12.25 6.59
C PHE A 132 13.95 -10.91 5.90
N THR A 133 15.21 -10.59 5.55
CA THR A 133 15.51 -9.37 4.80
C THR A 133 15.62 -9.72 3.33
N PHE A 134 14.69 -9.22 2.53
CA PHE A 134 14.69 -9.29 1.08
C PHE A 134 15.36 -8.06 0.50
N GLN A 135 16.08 -8.22 -0.61
CA GLN A 135 16.77 -7.15 -1.31
C GLN A 135 16.56 -7.30 -2.81
N THR A 136 16.29 -6.18 -3.49
CA THR A 136 16.26 -6.12 -4.93
C THR A 136 17.56 -5.58 -5.50
N THR A 137 17.94 -6.07 -6.69
CA THR A 137 19.09 -5.59 -7.46
C THR A 137 18.68 -4.78 -8.69
N VAL A 138 17.42 -4.34 -8.75
CA VAL A 138 16.91 -3.54 -9.87
C VAL A 138 17.72 -2.25 -10.01
N GLY A 139 18.16 -1.99 -11.25
CA GLY A 139 18.96 -0.83 -11.61
C GLY A 139 18.13 0.37 -12.09
N SER A 140 18.83 1.46 -12.41
CA SER A 140 18.24 2.70 -12.90
C SER A 140 17.32 2.48 -14.10
N ASN A 141 16.15 3.13 -14.06
CA ASN A 141 15.12 3.09 -15.10
C ASN A 141 14.60 1.68 -15.42
N ALA A 142 14.78 0.72 -14.51
CA ALA A 142 14.26 -0.64 -14.64
C ALA A 142 13.20 -0.94 -13.58
N GLN A 143 12.45 -2.00 -13.82
CA GLN A 143 11.45 -2.55 -12.91
C GLN A 143 11.56 -4.08 -12.90
N THR A 144 11.20 -4.68 -11.77
CA THR A 144 11.09 -6.13 -11.62
C THR A 144 9.85 -6.47 -10.81
N GLU A 145 9.19 -7.55 -11.20
CA GLU A 145 8.13 -8.18 -10.42
C GLU A 145 8.76 -9.27 -9.54
N ILE A 146 8.44 -9.25 -8.26
CA ILE A 146 8.97 -10.17 -7.26
C ILE A 146 7.81 -10.85 -6.56
N VAL A 147 7.87 -12.16 -6.47
CA VAL A 147 6.95 -12.98 -5.69
C VAL A 147 7.76 -13.69 -4.60
N PRO A 148 7.60 -13.30 -3.33
CA PRO A 148 8.11 -14.10 -2.21
C PRO A 148 7.44 -15.48 -2.18
N SER A 149 8.22 -16.50 -1.87
CA SER A 149 7.82 -17.91 -1.85
C SER A 149 8.34 -18.58 -0.60
N TYR A 150 7.54 -19.47 -0.02
CA TYR A 150 7.79 -20.03 1.29
C TYR A 150 7.60 -21.55 1.30
N HIS A 151 8.36 -22.20 2.16
CA HIS A 151 8.26 -23.62 2.45
C HIS A 151 8.33 -23.82 3.96
N LEU A 152 7.33 -24.51 4.50
CA LEU A 152 7.25 -24.92 5.90
C LEU A 152 7.38 -26.44 5.98
N SER A 153 8.34 -26.91 6.78
CA SER A 153 8.37 -28.25 7.35
C SER A 153 8.18 -28.16 8.86
N ALA A 154 7.24 -28.90 9.44
CA ALA A 154 7.10 -28.97 10.89
C ALA A 154 6.65 -30.36 11.39
N TYR A 155 7.25 -30.82 12.49
CA TYR A 155 6.98 -32.13 13.09
C TYR A 155 7.35 -32.14 14.58
N SER A 156 6.81 -33.09 15.34
CA SER A 156 7.10 -33.22 16.78
C SER A 156 8.48 -33.81 17.02
N THR A 157 9.16 -33.40 18.10
CA THR A 157 10.39 -34.06 18.57
C THR A 157 10.17 -35.50 19.04
N GLU A 158 8.93 -35.86 19.35
CA GLU A 158 8.53 -37.21 19.78
C GLU A 158 8.24 -38.15 18.59
N GLU A 159 8.26 -37.61 17.36
CA GLU A 159 8.14 -38.40 16.14
C GLU A 159 9.32 -39.37 16.02
N ASN A 160 9.02 -40.66 16.12
CA ASN A 160 10.01 -41.75 16.10
C ASN A 160 9.74 -42.74 14.95
N ASP A 161 9.11 -42.30 13.85
CA ASP A 161 8.86 -43.16 12.67
C ASP A 161 9.90 -42.89 11.55
N PRO A 162 10.76 -43.86 11.21
CA PRO A 162 11.71 -43.75 10.10
C PRO A 162 11.07 -43.84 8.70
N SER A 163 9.79 -44.20 8.62
CA SER A 163 9.09 -44.58 7.39
C SER A 163 7.80 -43.79 7.10
N GLY A 164 7.26 -43.06 8.08
CA GLY A 164 6.10 -42.19 7.94
C GLY A 164 6.49 -40.73 8.04
N HIS A 165 6.58 -40.03 6.89
CA HIS A 165 6.75 -38.58 6.87
C HIS A 165 5.44 -37.89 7.31
N HIS A 166 5.07 -37.92 8.60
CA HIS A 166 3.91 -37.17 9.11
C HIS A 166 4.24 -35.71 9.38
N GLU A 167 5.08 -35.10 8.55
CA GLU A 167 5.38 -33.68 8.67
C GLU A 167 4.28 -32.81 8.06
N ILE A 168 4.07 -31.63 8.63
CA ILE A 168 3.48 -30.53 7.87
C ILE A 168 4.50 -30.17 6.78
N ASP A 169 4.17 -30.39 5.51
CA ASP A 169 4.95 -29.90 4.36
C ASP A 169 4.07 -28.99 3.49
N ASN A 170 4.21 -27.68 3.70
CA ASN A 170 3.40 -26.68 3.02
C ASN A 170 4.27 -25.73 2.21
N ARG A 171 3.83 -25.44 0.98
CA ARG A 171 4.45 -24.45 0.10
C ARG A 171 3.42 -23.44 -0.35
N TRP A 172 3.75 -22.16 -0.26
CA TRP A 172 2.88 -21.09 -0.75
C TRP A 172 3.71 -19.92 -1.27
N ASN A 173 3.07 -19.07 -2.05
CA ASN A 173 3.61 -17.79 -2.50
C ASN A 173 2.89 -16.65 -1.78
N ASN A 174 3.51 -15.48 -1.75
CA ASN A 174 2.79 -14.26 -1.42
C ASN A 174 1.63 -14.10 -2.43
N PRO A 175 0.38 -13.88 -1.97
CA PRO A 175 -0.76 -13.69 -2.86
C PRO A 175 -0.61 -12.49 -3.81
N ASN A 176 0.15 -11.46 -3.42
CA ASN A 176 0.41 -10.31 -4.26
C ASN A 176 1.83 -10.33 -4.82
N THR A 177 1.95 -9.96 -6.08
CA THR A 177 3.22 -9.59 -6.70
C THR A 177 3.68 -8.25 -6.15
N LEU A 178 4.97 -8.15 -5.84
CA LEU A 178 5.63 -6.91 -5.49
C LEU A 178 6.26 -6.31 -6.75
N ARG A 179 6.18 -4.99 -6.91
CA ARG A 179 6.97 -4.28 -7.92
C ARG A 179 8.08 -3.53 -7.22
N CYS A 180 9.33 -3.85 -7.55
CA CYS A 180 10.46 -3.00 -7.22
C CYS A 180 10.98 -2.32 -8.48
N ASP A 181 11.27 -1.03 -8.39
CA ASP A 181 11.69 -0.27 -9.56
C ASP A 181 12.62 0.89 -9.17
N GLN A 182 13.28 1.47 -10.17
CA GLN A 182 13.96 2.76 -10.10
C GLN A 182 13.54 3.63 -11.30
N ALA A 183 12.23 3.58 -11.63
CA ALA A 183 11.68 4.12 -12.87
C ALA A 183 10.68 5.27 -12.66
N VAL A 184 10.34 5.62 -11.41
CA VAL A 184 9.42 6.74 -11.09
C VAL A 184 9.96 8.09 -11.56
N SER A 185 11.27 8.31 -11.44
CA SER A 185 11.95 9.49 -11.98
C SER A 185 13.44 9.20 -12.16
N LYS A 186 14.15 10.01 -12.95
CA LYS A 186 15.59 9.85 -13.22
C LYS A 186 16.43 9.80 -11.94
N ASP A 187 16.03 10.56 -10.93
CA ASP A 187 16.74 10.69 -9.65
C ASP A 187 16.08 9.88 -8.52
N ALA A 188 15.08 9.03 -8.83
CA ALA A 188 14.42 8.21 -7.83
C ALA A 188 15.38 7.14 -7.31
N ASN A 189 15.31 6.88 -6.00
CA ASN A 189 15.89 5.68 -5.42
C ASN A 189 15.07 4.45 -5.80
N THR A 190 15.74 3.29 -5.78
CA THR A 190 15.05 2.01 -5.81
C THR A 190 14.06 1.93 -4.67
N GLY A 191 12.87 1.39 -4.95
CA GLY A 191 11.85 1.17 -3.94
C GLY A 191 10.84 0.15 -4.39
N CYS A 192 10.07 -0.37 -3.45
CA CYS A 192 9.16 -1.48 -3.69
C CYS A 192 7.74 -1.13 -3.22
N ILE A 193 6.75 -1.65 -3.93
CA ILE A 193 5.33 -1.58 -3.56
C ILE A 193 4.67 -2.95 -3.75
N VAL A 194 3.57 -3.18 -3.06
CA VAL A 194 2.65 -4.30 -3.32
C VAL A 194 1.73 -3.89 -4.46
N MET A 195 1.73 -4.68 -5.55
CA MET A 195 0.84 -4.43 -6.68
C MET A 195 -0.63 -4.71 -6.31
N GLY A 196 -1.55 -4.26 -7.17
CA GLY A 196 -3.00 -4.44 -6.96
C GLY A 196 -3.64 -3.39 -6.05
N ASN A 197 -2.85 -2.48 -5.48
CA ASN A 197 -3.33 -1.37 -4.63
C ASN A 197 -3.22 -0.04 -5.39
N MET A 198 -4.32 0.72 -5.48
CA MET A 198 -4.35 2.05 -6.12
C MET A 198 -3.45 3.03 -5.36
N ALA A 199 -2.67 3.83 -6.08
CA ALA A 199 -1.92 4.93 -5.49
C ALA A 199 -2.87 6.07 -5.05
N ASP A 200 -2.62 6.63 -3.87
CA ASP A 200 -3.44 7.71 -3.30
C ASP A 200 -2.58 8.91 -2.93
N VAL A 201 -2.77 10.01 -3.65
CA VAL A 201 -2.10 11.29 -3.37
C VAL A 201 -2.91 12.04 -2.33
N LYS A 202 -2.33 12.27 -1.16
CA LYS A 202 -3.02 12.97 -0.06
C LYS A 202 -2.61 14.44 -0.01
N ILE A 203 -3.59 15.34 -0.09
CA ILE A 203 -3.38 16.80 -0.01
C ILE A 203 -4.15 17.33 1.20
N SER A 204 -3.44 17.94 2.14
CA SER A 204 -4.04 18.46 3.39
C SER A 204 -4.55 19.90 3.24
N ILE A 205 -5.77 20.14 3.69
CA ILE A 205 -6.38 21.47 3.82
C ILE A 205 -5.61 22.30 4.84
N ALA A 206 -5.25 21.75 6.00
CA ALA A 206 -4.46 22.48 7.01
C ALA A 206 -3.12 22.99 6.48
N LYS A 207 -2.49 22.28 5.52
CA LYS A 207 -1.19 22.70 4.95
C LYS A 207 -1.32 23.56 3.70
N TYR A 208 -2.24 23.22 2.81
CA TYR A 208 -2.29 23.77 1.45
C TYR A 208 -3.59 24.52 1.13
N GLY A 209 -4.48 24.67 2.11
CA GLY A 209 -5.63 25.58 2.11
C GLY A 209 -6.37 25.67 0.77
N ALA A 210 -6.27 26.82 0.12
CA ALA A 210 -6.97 27.14 -1.12
C ALA A 210 -6.65 26.16 -2.27
N ALA A 211 -5.44 25.61 -2.34
CA ALA A 211 -5.10 24.58 -3.33
C ALA A 211 -5.91 23.29 -3.07
N ALA A 212 -5.90 22.79 -1.83
CA ALA A 212 -6.65 21.60 -1.44
C ALA A 212 -8.16 21.76 -1.68
N ILE A 213 -8.72 22.93 -1.34
CA ILE A 213 -10.13 23.25 -1.56
C ILE A 213 -10.47 23.35 -3.05
N THR A 214 -9.52 23.79 -3.89
CA THR A 214 -9.70 23.80 -5.35
C THR A 214 -9.93 22.39 -5.87
N TYR A 215 -9.11 21.44 -5.44
CA TYR A 215 -9.20 20.04 -5.85
C TYR A 215 -10.48 19.39 -5.31
N GLN A 216 -10.80 19.63 -4.04
CA GLN A 216 -12.02 19.15 -3.41
C GLN A 216 -13.28 19.67 -4.13
N TRP A 217 -13.30 20.97 -4.46
CA TRP A 217 -14.42 21.58 -5.16
C TRP A 217 -14.60 20.97 -6.55
N ALA A 218 -13.51 20.74 -7.28
CA ALA A 218 -13.55 20.10 -8.59
C ALA A 218 -14.14 18.68 -8.50
N GLN A 219 -13.63 17.88 -7.56
CA GLN A 219 -14.10 16.50 -7.33
C GLN A 219 -15.60 16.44 -7.00
N ASN A 220 -16.10 17.39 -6.23
CA ASN A 220 -17.48 17.39 -5.75
C ASN A 220 -18.48 18.06 -6.71
N THR A 221 -18.02 18.98 -7.56
CA THR A 221 -18.92 19.86 -8.34
C THR A 221 -18.89 19.57 -9.84
N LEU A 222 -17.75 19.15 -10.39
CA LEU A 222 -17.58 18.96 -11.83
C LEU A 222 -17.96 17.55 -12.24
N ILE A 223 -19.24 17.33 -12.58
CA ILE A 223 -19.77 16.04 -13.01
C ILE A 223 -19.08 15.53 -14.29
N GLY A 224 -18.66 16.44 -15.18
CA GLY A 224 -17.94 16.09 -16.41
C GLY A 224 -16.49 15.65 -16.20
N GLY A 225 -15.94 15.75 -14.99
CA GLY A 225 -14.55 15.46 -14.71
C GLY A 225 -14.21 15.49 -13.23
N ASN A 226 -14.97 14.76 -12.41
CA ASN A 226 -14.77 14.48 -10.99
C ASN A 226 -13.50 13.63 -10.75
N PHE A 227 -12.41 14.02 -11.40
CA PHE A 227 -11.16 13.30 -11.49
C PHE A 227 -10.44 13.22 -10.13
N GLY A 228 -9.61 12.20 -9.98
CA GLY A 228 -8.94 11.89 -8.72
C GLY A 228 -9.85 11.19 -7.70
N THR A 229 -11.07 10.79 -8.08
CA THR A 229 -11.98 10.02 -7.21
C THR A 229 -12.03 8.54 -7.63
N PRO A 230 -12.52 7.62 -6.77
CA PRO A 230 -12.77 6.24 -7.18
C PRO A 230 -13.68 6.16 -8.42
N GLY A 231 -13.23 5.44 -9.44
CA GLY A 231 -13.92 5.33 -10.73
C GLY A 231 -13.62 6.44 -11.74
N HIS A 232 -13.01 7.56 -11.30
CA HIS A 232 -12.57 8.67 -12.16
C HIS A 232 -11.13 9.06 -11.77
N THR A 233 -10.19 8.16 -12.00
CA THR A 233 -8.79 8.36 -11.62
C THR A 233 -8.09 9.42 -12.47
N LEU A 234 -6.99 9.95 -11.95
CA LEU A 234 -6.00 10.68 -12.75
C LEU A 234 -4.99 9.69 -13.30
N ILE A 235 -4.40 10.00 -14.46
CA ILE A 235 -3.32 9.22 -15.05
C ILE A 235 -2.07 10.08 -15.04
N ARG A 236 -0.99 9.61 -14.39
CA ARG A 236 0.28 10.34 -14.41
C ARG A 236 0.81 10.40 -15.83
N PHE A 237 1.11 11.58 -16.33
CA PHE A 237 1.61 11.73 -17.69
C PHE A 237 3.10 11.42 -17.76
N ARG A 238 3.53 10.80 -18.87
CA ARG A 238 4.96 10.64 -19.18
C ARG A 238 5.57 11.96 -19.61
N ASP A 239 6.39 12.56 -18.76
CA ASP A 239 6.96 13.89 -19.01
C ASP A 239 8.48 13.92 -18.71
N ASP A 240 9.23 13.15 -19.50
CA ASP A 240 10.68 12.93 -19.33
C ASP A 240 11.53 14.23 -19.35
N ASP A 241 11.00 15.33 -19.89
CA ASP A 241 11.68 16.62 -20.02
C ASP A 241 10.88 17.83 -19.49
N GLY A 242 9.73 17.60 -18.84
CA GLY A 242 8.90 18.66 -18.23
C GLY A 242 8.07 19.49 -19.22
N LYS A 243 8.23 19.29 -20.53
CA LYS A 243 7.59 20.15 -21.55
C LYS A 243 6.09 19.96 -21.61
N ILE A 244 5.60 18.76 -21.30
CA ILE A 244 4.17 18.47 -21.41
C ILE A 244 3.42 19.12 -20.26
N ARG A 245 3.94 19.00 -19.03
CA ARG A 245 3.42 19.74 -17.87
C ARG A 245 3.45 21.24 -18.14
N ASP A 246 4.55 21.78 -18.63
CA ASP A 246 4.68 23.22 -18.88
C ASP A 246 3.69 23.70 -19.95
N ARG A 247 3.50 22.91 -21.02
CA ARG A 247 2.46 23.16 -22.03
C ARG A 247 1.06 23.12 -21.43
N ASN A 248 0.75 22.10 -20.63
CA ASN A 248 -0.56 21.92 -20.02
C ASN A 248 -0.87 23.09 -19.07
N ARG A 249 0.10 23.48 -18.23
CA ARG A 249 0.01 24.65 -17.37
C ARG A 249 -0.21 25.93 -18.17
N TYR A 250 0.55 26.13 -19.25
CA TYR A 250 0.34 27.25 -20.16
C TYR A 250 -1.10 27.28 -20.71
N GLN A 251 -1.64 26.14 -21.15
CA GLN A 251 -3.02 26.08 -21.66
C GLN A 251 -4.06 26.48 -20.59
N SER A 252 -3.92 25.98 -19.37
CA SER A 252 -4.89 26.25 -18.31
C SER A 252 -4.78 27.66 -17.73
N CYS A 253 -3.57 28.22 -17.65
CA CYS A 253 -3.32 29.47 -16.95
C CYS A 253 -3.00 30.66 -17.84
N GLU A 254 -2.31 30.49 -18.96
CA GLU A 254 -1.70 31.61 -19.69
C GLU A 254 -2.25 31.78 -21.12
N ALA A 255 -2.85 30.73 -21.68
CA ALA A 255 -3.32 30.75 -23.06
C ALA A 255 -4.49 31.72 -23.27
N ALA A 256 -4.48 32.34 -24.45
CA ALA A 256 -5.61 33.08 -25.01
C ALA A 256 -6.84 32.16 -25.22
N PRO A 257 -8.07 32.72 -25.32
CA PRO A 257 -8.41 34.16 -25.34
C PRO A 257 -8.54 34.80 -23.96
N ASN A 258 -8.57 34.01 -22.88
CA ASN A 258 -8.82 34.50 -21.54
C ASN A 258 -7.73 34.02 -20.56
N PRO A 259 -6.53 34.61 -20.61
CA PRO A 259 -5.46 34.27 -19.68
C PRO A 259 -5.89 34.53 -18.23
N PHE A 260 -5.34 33.77 -17.28
CA PHE A 260 -5.54 33.99 -15.86
C PHE A 260 -5.05 35.40 -15.48
N LYS A 261 -5.85 36.10 -14.69
CA LYS A 261 -5.56 37.48 -14.27
C LYS A 261 -5.35 37.50 -12.77
N PRO A 262 -4.10 37.52 -12.27
CA PRO A 262 -3.85 37.50 -10.84
C PRO A 262 -4.46 38.73 -10.15
N PHE A 263 -5.00 38.55 -8.96
CA PHE A 263 -5.38 39.64 -8.08
C PHE A 263 -4.11 40.36 -7.60
N LEU A 264 -4.09 41.68 -7.77
CA LEU A 264 -2.91 42.51 -7.45
C LEU A 264 -2.87 42.97 -5.98
N VAL A 265 -3.95 42.80 -5.24
CA VAL A 265 -4.12 43.31 -3.87
C VAL A 265 -4.39 42.16 -2.90
N THR A 266 -3.44 41.25 -2.80
CA THR A 266 -3.48 40.10 -1.89
C THR A 266 -2.22 40.11 -1.01
N ALA A 267 -2.33 39.55 0.20
CA ALA A 267 -1.20 39.48 1.14
C ALA A 267 -0.03 38.64 0.62
N GLU A 268 -0.34 37.63 -0.19
CA GLU A 268 0.63 36.82 -0.93
C GLU A 268 0.38 36.95 -2.44
N LYS A 269 1.41 36.69 -3.25
CA LYS A 269 1.27 36.67 -4.71
C LYS A 269 0.20 35.67 -5.12
N ASP A 270 -0.84 36.17 -5.79
CA ASP A 270 -1.86 35.32 -6.39
C ASP A 270 -1.30 34.52 -7.56
N SER A 271 -1.72 33.26 -7.67
CA SER A 271 -1.22 32.31 -8.64
C SER A 271 -2.35 31.45 -9.19
N CYS A 272 -2.19 31.02 -10.44
CA CYS A 272 -3.09 30.06 -11.07
C CYS A 272 -2.72 28.65 -10.62
N ASP A 273 -3.68 27.96 -10.02
CA ASP A 273 -3.64 26.52 -9.78
C ASP A 273 -4.69 25.81 -10.63
N GLU A 274 -4.43 24.57 -11.03
CA GLU A 274 -5.24 23.86 -12.02
C GLU A 274 -5.56 22.43 -11.58
N PHE A 275 -6.80 22.03 -11.81
CA PHE A 275 -7.23 20.65 -11.63
C PHE A 275 -8.15 20.21 -12.79
N PRO A 276 -7.90 19.08 -13.46
CA PRO A 276 -6.80 18.12 -13.25
C PRO A 276 -5.39 18.70 -13.37
N PHE A 277 -4.44 18.14 -12.62
CA PHE A 277 -3.07 18.65 -12.57
C PHE A 277 -2.41 18.66 -13.95
N ALA A 278 -1.57 19.65 -14.23
CA ALA A 278 -0.86 19.75 -15.51
C ALA A 278 0.01 18.52 -15.84
N ALA A 279 0.50 17.81 -14.82
CA ALA A 279 1.28 16.58 -14.95
C ALA A 279 0.43 15.29 -15.14
N THR A 280 -0.85 15.44 -15.51
CA THR A 280 -1.76 14.32 -15.76
C THR A 280 -2.31 14.33 -17.18
N ALA A 281 -2.79 13.18 -17.66
CA ALA A 281 -3.40 13.06 -18.99
C ALA A 281 -4.69 13.88 -19.15
N GLN A 282 -5.37 14.13 -18.04
CA GLN A 282 -6.61 14.89 -17.97
C GLN A 282 -6.36 16.41 -17.87
N GLY A 283 -5.11 16.83 -17.59
CA GLY A 283 -4.73 18.22 -17.46
C GLY A 283 -4.53 18.93 -18.81
N GLY A 284 -4.40 20.25 -18.77
CA GLY A 284 -4.06 21.06 -19.95
C GLY A 284 -5.24 21.51 -20.80
N THR A 285 -6.47 21.39 -20.32
CA THR A 285 -7.62 22.06 -20.92
C THR A 285 -7.39 23.57 -20.91
N ASN A 286 -7.71 24.24 -22.03
CA ASN A 286 -7.57 25.69 -22.14
C ASN A 286 -8.41 26.37 -21.04
N GLY A 287 -7.80 27.29 -20.28
CA GLY A 287 -8.42 27.91 -19.12
C GLY A 287 -9.74 28.62 -19.41
N ASN A 288 -9.94 29.12 -20.63
CA ASN A 288 -11.21 29.73 -21.04
C ASN A 288 -12.39 28.76 -21.01
N LEU A 289 -12.13 27.45 -21.13
CA LEU A 289 -13.14 26.38 -21.06
C LEU A 289 -13.31 25.82 -19.64
N CYS A 290 -12.44 26.20 -18.70
CA CYS A 290 -12.50 25.76 -17.32
C CYS A 290 -13.36 26.68 -16.45
N SER A 291 -13.85 26.12 -15.35
CA SER A 291 -14.38 26.92 -14.24
C SER A 291 -13.24 27.75 -13.63
N GLU A 292 -13.54 28.96 -13.19
CA GLU A 292 -12.60 29.83 -12.49
C GLU A 292 -13.15 30.16 -11.11
N ILE A 293 -12.38 29.86 -10.07
CA ILE A 293 -12.82 30.00 -8.69
C ILE A 293 -11.81 30.75 -7.83
N GLN A 294 -12.29 31.27 -6.71
CA GLN A 294 -11.48 31.82 -5.64
C GLN A 294 -11.92 31.18 -4.32
N PRO A 295 -11.11 30.28 -3.75
CA PRO A 295 -11.28 29.80 -2.38
C PRO A 295 -10.80 30.85 -1.37
N TRP A 296 -11.48 30.98 -0.24
CA TRP A 296 -10.98 31.72 0.93
C TRP A 296 -11.45 31.08 2.22
N PHE A 297 -10.69 31.29 3.28
CA PHE A 297 -11.09 30.88 4.62
C PHE A 297 -11.89 32.00 5.28
N ASN A 298 -13.15 31.75 5.58
CA ASN A 298 -13.99 32.68 6.31
C ASN A 298 -13.77 32.51 7.81
N SER A 299 -12.95 33.40 8.39
CA SER A 299 -12.64 33.40 9.82
C SER A 299 -13.85 33.59 10.74
N ALA A 300 -14.96 34.16 10.25
CA ALA A 300 -16.18 34.33 11.03
C ALA A 300 -16.98 33.02 11.15
N THR A 301 -16.95 32.17 10.12
CA THR A 301 -17.65 30.86 10.10
C THR A 301 -16.73 29.70 10.44
N GLY A 302 -15.41 29.90 10.39
CA GLY A 302 -14.41 28.84 10.56
C GLY A 302 -14.39 27.85 9.40
N GLN A 303 -14.88 28.24 8.22
CA GLN A 303 -15.05 27.35 7.07
C GLN A 303 -14.37 27.90 5.81
N TRP A 304 -14.00 26.99 4.93
CA TRP A 304 -13.58 27.34 3.58
C TRP A 304 -14.81 27.61 2.71
N GLU A 305 -14.77 28.70 1.97
CA GLU A 305 -15.80 29.13 1.03
C GLU A 305 -15.19 29.27 -0.37
N VAL A 306 -16.00 29.08 -1.41
CA VAL A 306 -15.58 29.14 -2.81
C VAL A 306 -16.46 30.09 -3.60
N LYS A 307 -15.84 31.00 -4.35
CA LYS A 307 -16.51 32.03 -5.14
C LYS A 307 -16.27 31.68 -6.59
N LEU A 308 -17.37 31.51 -7.31
CA LEU A 308 -17.34 31.29 -8.76
C LEU A 308 -17.12 32.63 -9.46
N LEU A 309 -16.00 32.73 -10.19
CA LEU A 309 -15.69 33.88 -11.05
C LEU A 309 -16.12 33.59 -12.50
N ARG A 310 -15.99 32.33 -12.93
CA ARG A 310 -16.54 31.82 -14.19
C ARG A 310 -16.99 30.37 -13.99
N TYR A 311 -18.16 30.03 -14.53
CA TYR A 311 -18.69 28.68 -14.47
C TYR A 311 -19.38 28.32 -15.78
N PRO A 312 -18.69 27.64 -16.71
CA PRO A 312 -19.29 27.25 -17.99
C PRO A 312 -20.34 26.14 -17.84
N GLY A 313 -20.41 25.49 -16.69
CA GLY A 313 -21.44 24.50 -16.33
C GLY A 313 -20.87 23.25 -15.65
N PRO A 314 -21.72 22.36 -15.14
CA PRO A 314 -21.30 21.16 -14.39
C PRO A 314 -20.62 20.09 -15.25
N MET A 315 -20.82 20.13 -16.57
CA MET A 315 -20.19 19.20 -17.52
C MET A 315 -18.76 19.58 -17.88
N VAL A 316 -18.25 20.70 -17.36
CA VAL A 316 -16.84 21.08 -17.49
C VAL A 316 -16.00 20.10 -16.69
N ASN A 317 -14.82 19.77 -17.20
CA ASN A 317 -13.94 18.75 -16.64
C ASN A 317 -12.67 19.32 -15.99
N CYS A 318 -12.60 20.65 -15.82
CA CYS A 318 -11.46 21.34 -15.26
C CYS A 318 -11.84 22.61 -14.49
N VAL A 319 -10.98 22.97 -13.55
CA VAL A 319 -11.00 24.23 -12.82
C VAL A 319 -9.62 24.87 -12.87
N ARG A 320 -9.59 26.20 -12.93
CA ARG A 320 -8.44 27.01 -12.55
C ARG A 320 -8.81 27.89 -11.36
N SER A 321 -7.88 28.14 -10.47
CA SER A 321 -8.18 28.78 -9.19
C SER A 321 -7.15 29.84 -8.84
N HIS A 322 -7.63 30.86 -8.11
CA HIS A 322 -6.81 31.87 -7.46
C HIS A 322 -6.30 31.32 -6.13
N VAL A 323 -5.01 31.00 -6.07
CA VAL A 323 -4.38 30.36 -4.91
C VAL A 323 -3.14 31.16 -4.51
N PRO A 324 -2.92 31.44 -3.21
CA PRO A 324 -1.66 32.01 -2.73
C PRO A 324 -0.46 31.17 -3.19
N ILE A 325 0.59 31.81 -3.72
CA ILE A 325 1.73 31.11 -4.33
C ILE A 325 2.37 30.07 -3.39
N SER A 326 2.41 30.33 -2.08
CA SER A 326 2.97 29.39 -1.10
C SER A 326 2.17 28.08 -1.04
N GLN A 327 0.85 28.17 -1.06
CA GLN A 327 -0.06 27.02 -1.01
C GLN A 327 -0.03 26.24 -2.32
N ASN A 328 0.01 26.93 -3.46
CA ASN A 328 0.12 26.29 -4.79
C ASN A 328 1.45 25.54 -4.93
N THR A 329 2.58 26.20 -4.66
CA THR A 329 3.91 25.58 -4.73
C THR A 329 4.08 24.45 -3.71
N GLY A 330 3.49 24.59 -2.52
CA GLY A 330 3.43 23.55 -1.50
C GLY A 330 2.65 22.32 -1.97
N ALA A 331 1.43 22.50 -2.48
CA ALA A 331 0.62 21.40 -3.00
C ALA A 331 1.28 20.69 -4.19
N GLY A 332 1.90 21.44 -5.12
CA GLY A 332 2.67 20.87 -6.22
C GLY A 332 3.88 20.05 -5.74
N SER A 333 4.55 20.50 -4.67
CA SER A 333 5.65 19.75 -4.04
C SER A 333 5.15 18.49 -3.35
N GLU A 334 4.00 18.54 -2.67
CA GLU A 334 3.36 17.36 -2.07
C GLU A 334 2.99 16.34 -3.15
N TYR A 335 2.40 16.78 -4.26
CA TYR A 335 2.11 15.90 -5.40
C TYR A 335 3.38 15.21 -5.92
N GLY A 336 4.47 15.97 -6.12
CA GLY A 336 5.76 15.41 -6.54
C GLY A 336 6.32 14.40 -5.53
N ASN A 337 6.20 14.68 -4.24
CA ASN A 337 6.60 13.77 -3.17
C ASN A 337 5.74 12.50 -3.14
N ALA A 338 4.43 12.63 -3.34
CA ALA A 338 3.48 11.53 -3.37
C ALA A 338 3.74 10.62 -4.58
N VAL A 339 4.09 11.18 -5.75
CA VAL A 339 4.55 10.37 -6.89
C VAL A 339 5.73 9.48 -6.50
N LEU A 340 6.68 9.99 -5.72
CA LEU A 340 7.83 9.21 -5.25
C LEU A 340 7.45 8.21 -4.14
N SER A 341 6.67 8.62 -3.14
CA SER A 341 6.32 7.75 -2.00
C SER A 341 5.29 6.68 -2.35
N GLU A 342 4.37 6.96 -3.27
CA GLU A 342 3.44 5.97 -3.81
C GLU A 342 4.01 5.25 -5.03
N ARG A 343 5.23 5.61 -5.46
CA ARG A 343 5.88 5.09 -6.67
C ARG A 343 4.97 5.09 -7.90
N ILE A 344 4.33 6.21 -8.21
CA ILE A 344 3.37 6.31 -9.31
C ILE A 344 4.15 6.35 -10.63
N LEU A 345 4.09 5.30 -11.45
CA LEU A 345 4.76 5.29 -12.75
C LEU A 345 4.03 6.16 -13.78
N ASP A 346 4.72 6.51 -14.85
CA ASP A 346 4.08 7.16 -15.99
C ASP A 346 3.03 6.23 -16.61
N GLY A 347 1.85 6.78 -16.91
CA GLY A 347 0.69 6.02 -17.35
C GLY A 347 -0.07 5.31 -16.22
N GLU A 348 0.42 5.36 -14.97
CA GLU A 348 -0.27 4.76 -13.83
C GLU A 348 -1.47 5.62 -13.38
N ASN A 349 -2.56 4.94 -13.05
CA ASN A 349 -3.74 5.56 -12.45
C ASN A 349 -3.50 5.86 -10.97
N PHE A 350 -4.05 6.98 -10.49
CA PHE A 350 -4.03 7.34 -9.08
C PHE A 350 -5.27 8.15 -8.68
N THR A 351 -5.58 8.14 -7.38
CA THR A 351 -6.60 8.99 -6.75
C THR A 351 -5.95 10.15 -6.00
N VAL A 352 -6.75 11.17 -5.70
CA VAL A 352 -6.37 12.31 -4.86
C VAL A 352 -7.37 12.39 -3.72
N THR A 353 -6.88 12.22 -2.50
CA THR A 353 -7.68 12.37 -1.28
C THR A 353 -7.37 13.69 -0.61
N ILE A 354 -8.40 14.48 -0.37
CA ILE A 354 -8.28 15.72 0.40
C ILE A 354 -8.48 15.40 1.88
N THR A 355 -7.49 15.73 2.69
CA THR A 355 -7.52 15.49 4.15
C THR A 355 -7.62 16.82 4.89
N ASP A 356 -8.15 16.79 6.11
CA ASP A 356 -8.20 17.99 6.96
C ASP A 356 -6.81 18.49 7.36
#